data_AF-A0A9Q8X3S0-F1
#
_entry.id   AF-A0A9Q8X3S0-F1
#
_cell.length_a   1.000
_cell.length_b   1.000
_cell.length_c   1.000
_cell.angle_alpha   90.00
_cell.angle_beta   90.00
_cell.angle_gamma   90.00
#
_symmetry.space_group_name_H-M   'P 1'
#
loop_
_entity.id
_entity.type
_entity.pdbx_description
1 polymer ?
#
loop_
_entity_poly.entity_id
_entity_poly.type
_entity_poly.pdbx_seq_one_letter_code
_entity_poly.pdbx_strand_id
1 'polypeptide(L)' 'MTELIANIGKRISKADSLGLTVVYTIGHIFIATICVYFITGAPLNLAAADAFIEPMINGVWFYFLHSTWKRFNKTS' A
#
# COMPACT_ATOMS: atom_id res chain seq x y z
N MET A 1 -9.58 5.34 35.40
CA MET A 1 -10.21 5.88 34.17
C MET A 1 -9.20 6.10 33.06
N THR A 2 -8.05 6.71 33.31
CA THR A 2 -6.95 6.95 32.33
C THR A 2 -6.22 5.70 31.83
N GLU A 3 -5.95 4.73 32.70
CA GLU A 3 -5.29 3.46 32.30
C GLU A 3 -6.21 2.56 31.44
N LEU A 4 -7.54 2.64 31.64
CA LEU A 4 -8.54 1.86 30.91
C LEU A 4 -8.67 2.34 29.44
N ILE A 5 -8.73 3.65 29.22
CA ILE A 5 -8.72 4.25 27.87
C ILE A 5 -7.38 4.06 27.15
N ALA A 6 -6.25 4.11 27.87
CA ALA A 6 -4.93 3.87 27.28
C ALA A 6 -4.74 2.41 26.81
N ASN A 7 -5.33 1.43 27.51
CA ASN A 7 -5.20 0.02 27.16
C ASN A 7 -6.22 -0.43 26.09
N ILE A 8 -7.39 0.19 26.03
CA ILE A 8 -8.39 -0.03 24.97
C ILE A 8 -7.89 0.52 23.63
N GLY A 9 -7.27 1.70 23.60
CA GLY A 9 -6.63 2.26 22.39
C GLY A 9 -5.49 1.39 21.85
N LYS A 10 -4.71 0.75 22.73
CA LYS A 10 -3.64 -0.18 22.32
C LYS A 10 -4.14 -1.54 21.80
N ARG A 11 -5.35 -1.97 22.19
CA ARG A 11 -5.95 -3.25 21.77
C ARG A 11 -6.69 -3.17 20.43
N ILE A 12 -7.32 -2.03 20.12
CA ILE A 12 -7.99 -1.79 18.82
C ILE A 12 -6.95 -1.58 17.69
N SER A 13 -5.79 -1.02 18.02
CA SER A 13 -4.75 -0.72 17.03
C SER A 13 -3.87 -1.92 16.61
N LYS A 14 -3.99 -3.09 17.25
CA LYS A 14 -3.05 -4.23 17.02
C LYS A 14 -3.68 -5.54 16.53
N ALA A 15 -4.99 -5.76 16.65
CA ALA A 15 -5.53 -7.13 16.57
C ALA A 15 -6.15 -7.54 15.22
N ASP A 16 -6.74 -6.64 14.44
CA ASP A 16 -7.42 -7.00 13.16
C ASP A 16 -6.69 -6.52 11.90
N SER A 17 -5.77 -5.57 12.04
CA SER A 17 -5.21 -4.83 10.91
C SER A 17 -4.36 -5.69 9.96
N LEU A 18 -3.61 -6.68 10.45
CA LEU A 18 -2.72 -7.49 9.60
C LEU A 18 -3.49 -8.47 8.71
N GLY A 19 -4.46 -9.19 9.27
CA GLY A 19 -5.28 -10.14 8.50
C GLY A 19 -6.11 -9.42 7.44
N LEU A 20 -6.74 -8.30 7.83
CA LEU A 20 -7.51 -7.46 6.91
C LEU A 20 -6.62 -6.86 5.81
N THR A 21 -5.40 -6.43 6.15
CA THR A 21 -4.43 -5.90 5.17
C THR A 21 -3.98 -6.97 4.18
N VAL A 22 -3.71 -8.20 4.64
CA VAL A 22 -3.29 -9.30 3.77
C VAL A 22 -4.42 -9.68 2.80
N VAL A 23 -5.64 -9.85 3.31
CA VAL A 23 -6.81 -10.18 2.47
C VAL A 23 -7.10 -9.04 1.47
N TYR A 24 -7.04 -7.78 1.92
CA TYR A 24 -7.21 -6.62 1.06
C TYR A 24 -6.16 -6.55 -0.05
N THR A 25 -4.89 -6.79 0.29
CA THR A 25 -3.78 -6.76 -0.68
C THR A 25 -3.94 -7.83 -1.74
N ILE A 26 -4.28 -9.06 -1.34
CA ILE A 26 -4.50 -10.16 -2.27
C ILE A 26 -5.70 -9.86 -3.18
N GLY A 27 -6.84 -9.45 -2.59
CA GLY A 27 -8.04 -9.10 -3.35
C GLY A 27 -7.79 -7.96 -4.35
N HIS A 28 -7.05 -6.93 -3.94
CA HIS A 28 -6.68 -5.80 -4.79
C HIS A 28 -5.85 -6.25 -6.00
N ILE A 29 -4.84 -7.11 -5.81
CA ILE A 29 -4.01 -7.63 -6.92
C ILE A 29 -4.87 -8.40 -7.94
N PHE A 30 -5.78 -9.26 -7.47
CA PHE A 30 -6.67 -10.01 -8.34
C PHE A 30 -7.61 -9.11 -9.14
N ILE A 31 -8.26 -8.15 -8.47
CA ILE A 31 -9.18 -7.22 -9.12
C ILE A 31 -8.44 -6.34 -10.13
N ALA A 32 -7.28 -5.80 -9.77
CA ALA A 32 -6.45 -4.97 -10.66
C ALA A 32 -6.01 -5.74 -11.91
N THR A 33 -5.51 -6.96 -11.74
CA THR A 33 -5.08 -7.83 -12.86
C THR A 33 -6.23 -8.12 -13.82
N ILE A 34 -7.42 -8.45 -13.29
CA ILE A 34 -8.62 -8.71 -14.10
C ILE A 34 -9.06 -7.44 -14.84
N CYS A 35 -9.11 -6.29 -14.14
CA CYS A 35 -9.47 -5.01 -14.76
C CYS A 35 -8.52 -4.64 -15.90
N VAL A 36 -7.20 -4.76 -15.71
CA VAL A 36 -6.21 -4.48 -16.76
C VAL A 36 -6.41 -5.40 -17.95
N TYR A 37 -6.59 -6.71 -17.72
CA TYR A 37 -6.89 -7.66 -18.79
C TYR A 37 -8.15 -7.28 -19.58
N PHE A 38 -9.24 -6.91 -18.89
CA PHE A 38 -10.50 -6.53 -19.54
C PHE A 38 -10.43 -5.19 -20.28
N ILE A 39 -9.75 -4.18 -19.73
CA ILE A 39 -9.68 -2.84 -20.30
C ILE A 39 -8.71 -2.80 -21.49
N THR A 40 -7.54 -3.42 -21.34
CA THR A 40 -6.45 -3.30 -22.33
C THR A 40 -6.32 -4.52 -23.25
N GLY A 41 -6.90 -5.67 -22.89
CA GLY A 41 -6.70 -6.93 -23.59
C GLY A 41 -5.29 -7.52 -23.42
N ALA A 42 -4.46 -6.95 -22.55
CA ALA A 42 -3.11 -7.44 -22.28
C ALA A 42 -3.18 -8.84 -21.65
N PRO A 43 -2.28 -9.78 -22.01
CA PRO A 43 -2.29 -11.13 -21.44
C PRO A 43 -2.10 -11.08 -19.92
N LEU A 44 -2.77 -12.01 -19.21
CA LEU A 44 -2.78 -12.05 -17.73
C LEU A 44 -1.39 -12.06 -17.09
N ASN A 45 -0.39 -12.63 -17.76
CA ASN A 45 1.01 -12.58 -17.35
C ASN A 45 1.51 -11.13 -17.19
N LEU A 46 1.26 -10.28 -18.19
CA LEU A 46 1.73 -8.91 -18.21
C LEU A 46 0.93 -8.05 -17.22
N ALA A 47 -0.38 -8.26 -17.13
CA ALA A 47 -1.25 -7.57 -16.18
C ALA A 47 -0.90 -7.92 -14.72
N ALA A 48 -0.54 -9.17 -14.44
CA ALA A 48 -0.11 -9.57 -13.09
C ALA A 48 1.26 -8.96 -12.77
N ALA A 49 2.20 -8.95 -13.72
CA ALA A 49 3.50 -8.31 -13.54
C ALA A 49 3.35 -6.81 -13.25
N ASP A 50 2.48 -6.12 -13.98
CA ASP A 50 2.15 -4.70 -13.79
C ASP A 50 1.61 -4.44 -12.37
N ALA A 51 0.66 -5.25 -11.90
CA ALA A 51 0.09 -5.15 -10.55
C ALA A 51 1.11 -5.25 -9.40
N PHE A 52 2.27 -5.90 -9.63
CA PHE A 52 3.39 -5.93 -8.66
C PHE A 52 4.41 -4.81 -8.88
N ILE A 53 4.70 -4.47 -10.13
CA ILE A 53 5.71 -3.47 -10.47
C ILE A 53 5.22 -2.07 -10.11
N GLU A 54 3.93 -1.77 -10.29
CA GLU A 54 3.34 -0.47 -10.00
C GLU A 54 3.55 -0.02 -8.53
N PRO A 55 3.24 -0.82 -7.49
CA PRO A 55 3.53 -0.43 -6.11
C PRO A 55 5.03 -0.31 -5.80
N MET A 56 5.90 -1.08 -6.48
CA MET A 56 7.35 -0.98 -6.30
C MET A 56 7.91 0.34 -6.83
N ILE A 57 7.54 0.69 -8.07
CA ILE A 57 7.96 1.94 -8.70
C ILE A 57 7.42 3.14 -7.93
N ASN A 58 6.14 3.09 -7.52
CA ASN A 58 5.53 4.17 -6.74
C ASN A 58 6.23 4.35 -5.37
N GLY A 59 6.64 3.25 -4.73
CA GLY A 59 7.43 3.30 -3.49
C GLY A 59 8.82 3.93 -3.68
N VAL A 60 9.52 3.59 -4.76
CA VAL A 60 10.83 4.19 -5.11
C VAL A 60 10.68 5.68 -5.39
N TRP A 61 9.66 6.07 -6.17
CA TRP A 61 9.38 7.48 -6.46
C TRP A 61 9.06 8.27 -5.19
N PHE A 62 8.22 7.71 -4.30
CA PHE A 62 7.90 8.31 -3.01
C PHE A 62 9.16 8.54 -2.15
N TYR A 63 10.09 7.58 -2.13
CA TYR A 63 11.37 7.76 -1.43
C TYR A 63 12.19 8.91 -2.02
N PHE A 64 12.25 9.01 -3.34
CA PHE A 64 12.96 10.08 -4.04
C PHE A 64 12.35 11.45 -3.72
N LEU A 65 11.02 11.55 -3.78
CA LEU A 65 10.27 12.76 -3.45
C LEU A 65 10.50 13.18 -2.00
N HIS A 66 10.42 12.23 -1.06
CA HIS A 66 10.64 12.48 0.36
C HIS A 66 12.08 12.90 0.67
N SER A 67 13.07 12.26 0.05
CA SER A 67 14.48 12.61 0.17
C SER A 67 14.75 14.03 -0.35
N THR A 68 14.16 14.36 -1.50
CA THR A 68 14.28 15.67 -2.13
C THR A 68 13.61 16.76 -1.30
N TRP A 69 12.39 16.53 -0.83
CA TRP A 69 11.66 17.43 0.06
C TRP A 69 12.40 17.70 1.37
N LYS A 70 12.97 16.66 1.99
CA LYS A 70 13.80 16.80 3.20
C LYS A 70 15.06 17.64 2.96
N ARG A 71 15.64 17.60 1.76
CA ARG A 71 16.77 18.46 1.39
C ARG A 71 16.34 19.91 1.22
N PHE A 72 15.21 20.17 0.55
CA PHE A 72 14.67 21.52 0.39
C PHE A 72 14.23 22.16 1.72
N ASN A 73 13.56 21.40 2.59
CA ASN A 73 13.11 21.90 3.90
C ASN A 73 14.22 22.03 4.95
N LYS A 74 15.45 21.57 4.67
CA LYS A 74 16.62 21.78 5.54
C LYS A 74 17.33 23.11 5.28
N THR A 75 16.87 23.89 4.31
CA THR A 75 17.45 25.19 3.92
C THR A 75 16.51 26.36 4.25
N SER A 76 15.89 26.33 5.42
CA SER A 76 15.21 27.49 6.03
C SER A 76 15.49 27.54 7.52
#